data_AF-A0A7R9LUV9-F1
#
_entry.id   AF-A0A7R9LUV9-F1
#
_cell.length_a   1.000
_cell.length_b   1.000
_cell.length_c   1.000
_cell.angle_alpha   90.00
_cell.angle_beta   90.00
_cell.angle_gamma   90.00
#
_symmetry.space_group_name_H-M   'P 1'
#
loop_
_entity.id
_entity.type
_entity.pdbx_description
1 polymer ?
#
loop_
_entity_poly.entity_id
_entity_poly.type
_entity_poly.pdbx_seq_one_letter_code
_entity_poly.pdbx_strand_id
1 'polypeptide(L)'
;MRHDMLGEDGLVPLRTDCASRTAQNITYSSSIPTIVKPSNASNMEQTGLEVEVHHLLIIDQHTFEVLHAHQFMANEYALSVISAKLGDDPIAYYIVGTCFVNPDEPEPKLGRIIVFHLSEGRLQQVSEKEIKGAPYTIVEFNSKLLAGINSTVRLYEWTQQRDLHNECSYFNTIIALYLKT
;
A
#
# COMPACT_ATOMS: atom_id res chain seq x y z
N MET A 1 2.10 4.49 -10.44
CA MET A 1 3.08 3.39 -10.59
C MET A 1 4.22 3.87 -11.48
N ARG A 2 5.45 3.48 -11.15
CA ARG A 2 6.65 3.69 -11.97
C ARG A 2 7.13 2.32 -12.47
N HIS A 3 7.56 2.26 -13.72
CA HIS A 3 8.12 1.04 -14.30
C HIS A 3 9.65 1.14 -14.31
N ASP A 4 10.29 0.17 -13.67
CA ASP A 4 11.75 0.02 -13.62
C ASP A 4 12.14 -1.29 -14.33
N MET A 5 13.34 -1.33 -14.89
CA MET A 5 13.94 -2.53 -15.44
C MET A 5 14.96 -3.07 -14.45
N LEU A 6 14.96 -4.38 -14.20
CA LEU A 6 16.02 -5.00 -13.41
C LEU A 6 17.31 -5.08 -14.25
N GLY A 7 18.30 -4.27 -13.91
CA GLY A 7 19.65 -4.30 -14.47
C GLY A 7 20.62 -5.10 -13.62
N GLU A 8 21.85 -5.30 -14.12
CA GLU A 8 22.91 -6.03 -13.39
C GLU A 8 23.27 -5.37 -12.05
N ASP A 9 23.15 -4.05 -11.95
CA ASP A 9 23.46 -3.23 -10.76
C ASP A 9 22.20 -2.87 -9.92
N GLY A 10 21.03 -3.43 -10.24
CA GLY A 10 19.76 -3.17 -9.56
C GLY A 10 18.68 -2.52 -10.44
N LEU A 11 17.66 -1.92 -9.82
CA LEU A 11 16.51 -1.35 -10.53
C LEU A 11 16.88 -0.05 -11.24
N VAL A 12 16.72 -0.02 -12.56
CA VAL A 12 16.96 1.14 -13.42
C VAL A 12 15.63 1.65 -13.96
N PRO A 13 15.23 2.91 -13.71
CA PRO A 13 13.97 3.44 -14.22
C PRO A 13 13.91 3.42 -15.75
N LEU A 14 12.83 2.85 -16.33
CA LEU A 14 12.62 2.85 -17.79
C LEU A 14 12.31 4.23 -18.34
N ARG A 15 11.76 5.12 -17.50
CA ARG A 15 11.43 6.50 -17.85
C ARG A 15 11.96 7.47 -16.81
N THR A 16 12.48 8.60 -17.29
CA THR A 16 13.04 9.63 -16.43
C THR A 16 11.97 10.57 -15.87
N ASP A 17 10.81 10.68 -16.55
CA ASP A 17 9.77 11.70 -16.30
C ASP A 17 8.63 11.24 -15.38
N CYS A 18 8.91 10.42 -14.37
CA CYS A 18 7.88 9.95 -13.44
C CYS A 18 7.63 10.95 -12.31
N ALA A 19 6.36 11.23 -11.99
CA ALA A 19 5.96 12.19 -10.95
C ALA A 19 6.59 11.90 -9.56
N SER A 20 6.81 10.63 -9.20
CA SER A 20 7.50 10.28 -7.95
C SER A 20 8.96 10.78 -7.88
N ARG A 21 9.60 11.07 -9.03
CA ARG A 21 10.97 11.59 -9.09
C ARG A 21 11.05 13.11 -8.98
N THR A 22 9.94 13.82 -9.18
CA THR A 22 9.86 15.28 -8.99
C THR A 22 9.45 15.66 -7.57
N ALA A 23 9.38 14.69 -6.66
CA ALA A 23 8.96 14.90 -5.29
C ALA A 23 9.97 15.74 -4.49
N GLN A 24 9.49 16.71 -3.74
CA GLN A 24 10.34 17.51 -2.84
C GLN A 24 10.91 16.67 -1.69
N ASN A 25 10.20 15.62 -1.27
CA ASN A 25 10.64 14.68 -0.24
C ASN A 25 10.30 13.23 -0.63
N ILE A 26 11.17 12.29 -0.27
CA ILE A 26 11.02 10.87 -0.56
C ILE A 26 11.21 10.06 0.71
N THR A 27 10.26 9.16 1.00
CA THR A 27 10.40 8.14 2.06
C THR A 27 10.19 6.74 1.50
N TYR A 28 10.63 5.73 2.22
CA TYR A 28 10.59 4.34 1.78
C TYR A 28 9.97 3.47 2.87
N SER A 29 9.16 2.49 2.48
CA SER A 29 8.74 1.42 3.38
C SER A 29 9.97 0.63 3.83
N SER A 30 10.10 0.41 5.15
CA SER A 30 11.11 -0.49 5.71
C SER A 30 10.70 -1.95 5.53
N SER A 31 11.68 -2.84 5.32
CA SER A 31 11.48 -4.27 5.11
C SER A 31 10.60 -4.91 6.21
N ILE A 32 9.59 -5.69 5.82
CA ILE A 32 8.96 -6.64 6.75
C ILE A 32 10.02 -7.65 7.18
N PRO A 33 10.30 -7.80 8.48
CA PRO A 33 10.99 -8.99 8.93
C PRO A 33 10.01 -10.16 8.71
N THR A 34 10.44 -11.19 7.98
CA THR A 34 10.06 -12.62 8.14
C THR A 34 9.28 -13.36 7.04
N ILE A 35 8.66 -12.79 5.98
CA ILE A 35 7.80 -13.63 5.07
C ILE A 35 8.11 -13.57 3.58
N VAL A 36 8.89 -12.63 3.06
CA VAL A 36 9.30 -12.68 1.64
C VAL A 36 10.60 -13.47 1.55
N LYS A 37 10.50 -14.80 1.38
CA LYS A 37 11.64 -15.54 0.82
C LYS A 37 11.84 -15.01 -0.59
N PRO A 38 13.00 -14.44 -0.94
CA PRO A 38 13.30 -14.18 -2.34
C PRO A 38 13.18 -15.52 -3.08
N SER A 39 12.43 -15.54 -4.17
CA SER A 39 12.41 -16.68 -5.08
C SER A 39 13.86 -17.03 -5.43
N ASN A 40 14.24 -18.31 -5.29
CA ASN A 40 15.56 -18.85 -5.62
C ASN A 40 15.86 -18.85 -7.14
N ALA A 41 15.24 -17.97 -7.93
CA ALA A 41 15.63 -17.76 -9.31
C ALA A 41 16.97 -17.01 -9.30
N SER A 42 18.02 -17.66 -9.80
CA SER A 42 19.34 -17.05 -9.97
C SER A 42 19.21 -15.65 -10.57
N ASN A 43 19.87 -14.65 -9.98
CA ASN A 43 19.88 -13.24 -10.42
C ASN A 43 20.13 -13.05 -11.93
N MET A 44 20.68 -14.05 -12.62
CA MET A 44 20.97 -14.04 -14.05
C MET A 44 19.73 -14.21 -14.96
N GLU A 45 18.61 -14.74 -14.48
CA GLU A 45 17.38 -14.96 -15.30
C GLU A 45 16.34 -13.83 -15.20
N GLN A 46 16.53 -12.86 -14.30
CA GLN A 46 15.57 -11.76 -14.09
C GLN A 46 16.02 -10.43 -14.74
N THR A 47 17.24 -10.36 -15.26
CA THR A 47 17.77 -9.14 -15.88
C THR A 47 16.96 -8.80 -17.14
N GLY A 48 16.47 -7.56 -17.23
CA GLY A 48 15.61 -7.09 -18.31
C GLY A 48 14.11 -7.21 -18.04
N LEU A 49 13.69 -7.80 -16.92
CA LEU A 49 12.27 -7.82 -16.53
C LEU A 49 11.81 -6.43 -16.08
N GLU A 50 10.60 -6.08 -16.49
CA GLU A 50 9.90 -4.88 -16.03
C GLU A 50 9.29 -5.14 -14.66
N VAL A 51 9.58 -4.24 -13.72
CA VAL A 51 9.12 -4.29 -12.34
C VAL A 51 8.32 -3.03 -12.06
N GLU A 52 7.14 -3.22 -11.46
CA GLU A 52 6.30 -2.10 -11.04
C GLU A 52 6.68 -1.64 -9.64
N VAL A 53 6.93 -0.34 -9.50
CA VAL A 53 7.22 0.32 -8.24
C VAL A 53 6.04 1.24 -7.90
N HIS A 54 5.39 0.96 -6.78
CA HIS A 54 4.25 1.74 -6.31
C HIS A 54 4.71 2.85 -5.36
N HIS A 55 4.01 3.99 -5.44
CA HIS A 55 4.24 5.15 -4.60
C HIS A 55 2.91 5.73 -4.11
N LEU A 56 2.86 6.20 -2.87
CA LEU A 56 1.86 7.14 -2.39
C LEU A 56 2.38 8.56 -2.61
N LEU A 57 1.67 9.37 -3.39
CA LEU A 57 2.04 10.74 -3.72
C LEU A 57 1.17 11.74 -2.96
N ILE A 58 1.80 12.72 -2.32
CA ILE A 58 1.13 13.90 -1.77
C ILE A 58 1.36 15.04 -2.74
N ILE A 59 0.28 15.63 -3.23
CA ILE A 59 0.29 16.63 -4.30
C ILE A 59 -0.35 17.91 -3.75
N ASP A 60 0.26 19.06 -4.05
CA ASP A 60 -0.31 20.35 -3.72
C ASP A 60 -1.54 20.66 -4.58
N GLN A 61 -2.64 21.08 -3.95
CA GLN A 61 -3.91 21.28 -4.64
C GLN A 61 -3.94 22.49 -5.58
N HIS A 62 -3.01 23.44 -5.46
CA HIS A 62 -3.00 24.66 -6.27
C HIS A 62 -2.00 24.57 -7.42
N THR A 63 -0.82 24.03 -7.15
CA THR A 63 0.31 23.97 -8.08
C THR A 63 0.45 22.63 -8.78
N PHE A 64 -0.20 21.57 -8.25
CA PHE A 64 -0.02 20.19 -8.67
C PHE A 64 1.42 19.67 -8.56
N GLU A 65 2.27 20.35 -7.80
CA GLU A 65 3.61 19.85 -7.49
C GLU A 65 3.53 18.64 -6.55
N VAL A 66 4.45 17.70 -6.75
CA VAL A 66 4.57 16.53 -5.88
C VAL A 66 5.36 16.95 -4.64
N LEU A 67 4.66 17.10 -3.52
CA LEU A 67 5.26 17.48 -2.25
C LEU A 67 6.02 16.31 -1.61
N HIS A 68 5.43 15.10 -1.66
CA HIS A 68 6.01 13.92 -1.03
C HIS A 68 5.74 12.67 -1.88
N ALA A 69 6.73 11.79 -1.99
CA ALA A 69 6.56 10.45 -2.55
C ALA A 69 7.02 9.38 -1.55
N HIS A 70 6.09 8.55 -1.08
CA HIS A 70 6.42 7.37 -0.29
C HIS A 70 6.48 6.16 -1.20
N GLN A 71 7.65 5.53 -1.31
CA GLN A 71 7.87 4.32 -2.10
C GLN A 71 7.59 3.06 -1.26
N PHE A 72 6.75 2.16 -1.79
CA PHE A 72 6.50 0.85 -1.19
C PHE A 72 7.64 -0.14 -1.48
N MET A 73 7.61 -1.32 -0.87
CA MET A 73 8.64 -2.34 -1.08
C MET A 73 8.65 -2.91 -2.50
N ALA A 74 9.72 -3.60 -2.85
CA ALA A 74 9.77 -4.38 -4.08
C ALA A 74 8.66 -5.45 -4.08
N ASN A 75 8.00 -5.63 -5.23
CA ASN A 75 6.84 -6.50 -5.41
C ASN A 75 5.64 -6.15 -4.51
N GLU A 76 5.62 -4.96 -3.91
CA GLU A 76 4.51 -4.47 -3.12
C GLU A 76 3.64 -3.49 -3.93
N TYR A 77 2.39 -3.89 -4.12
CA TYR A 77 1.44 -3.20 -4.97
C TYR A 77 0.44 -2.47 -4.09
N ALA A 78 0.37 -1.15 -4.22
CA ALA A 78 -0.69 -0.34 -3.62
C ALA A 78 -1.96 -0.45 -4.46
N LEU A 79 -3.04 -0.95 -3.85
CA LEU A 79 -4.30 -1.31 -4.53
C LEU A 79 -5.46 -0.38 -4.20
N SER A 80 -5.53 0.09 -2.95
CA SER A 80 -6.62 0.92 -2.47
C SER A 80 -6.09 2.07 -1.61
N VAL A 81 -6.75 3.22 -1.68
CA VAL A 81 -6.38 4.41 -0.91
C VAL A 81 -7.62 5.20 -0.52
N ILE A 82 -7.66 5.66 0.73
CA ILE A 82 -8.68 6.61 1.21
C ILE A 82 -8.06 7.66 2.14
N SER A 83 -8.78 8.76 2.34
CA SER A 83 -8.55 9.72 3.40
C SER A 83 -9.75 9.70 4.34
N ALA A 84 -9.55 9.39 5.62
CA ALA A 84 -10.64 9.23 6.58
C ALA A 84 -10.24 9.59 8.01
N LYS A 85 -11.23 9.92 8.84
CA LYS A 85 -11.11 9.97 10.30
C LYS A 85 -11.57 8.64 10.86
N LEU A 86 -10.89 8.15 11.88
CA LEU A 86 -11.16 6.83 12.47
C LEU A 86 -11.42 6.95 13.97
N GLY A 87 -12.42 6.22 14.46
CA GLY A 87 -12.92 6.29 15.82
C GLY A 87 -13.33 7.72 16.20
N ASP A 88 -12.92 8.14 17.39
CA ASP A 88 -13.10 9.49 17.91
C ASP A 88 -11.86 10.39 17.68
N ASP A 89 -10.87 9.92 16.90
CA ASP A 89 -9.66 10.70 16.63
C ASP A 89 -9.99 11.84 15.64
N PRO A 90 -9.77 13.12 15.99
CA PRO A 90 -10.09 14.24 15.10
C PRO A 90 -9.16 14.30 13.88
N ILE A 91 -8.03 13.58 13.91
CA ILE A 91 -7.01 13.56 12.85
C ILE A 91 -7.53 12.80 11.62
N ALA A 92 -7.31 13.38 10.45
CA ALA A 92 -7.51 12.68 9.18
C ALA A 92 -6.26 11.90 8.79
N TYR A 93 -6.45 10.64 8.44
CA TYR A 93 -5.39 9.72 8.04
C TYR A 93 -5.50 9.36 6.55
N TYR A 94 -4.36 9.12 5.92
CA TYR A 94 -4.28 8.49 4.60
C TYR A 94 -4.05 7.00 4.79
N ILE A 95 -4.96 6.17 4.30
CA ILE A 95 -4.93 4.72 4.53
C ILE A 95 -4.72 4.05 3.19
N VAL A 96 -3.70 3.20 3.09
CA VAL A 96 -3.35 2.49 1.86
C VAL A 96 -3.42 0.99 2.09
N GLY A 97 -4.17 0.31 1.25
CA GLY A 97 -4.16 -1.14 1.14
C GLY A 97 -3.12 -1.59 0.12
N THR A 98 -2.23 -2.47 0.56
CA THR A 98 -1.13 -3.02 -0.25
C THR A 98 -1.13 -4.54 -0.24
N CYS A 99 -0.52 -5.17 -1.25
CA CYS A 99 -0.26 -6.60 -1.27
C CYS A 99 1.11 -6.93 -1.86
N PHE A 100 1.64 -8.11 -1.53
CA PHE A 100 2.84 -8.66 -2.16
C PHE A 100 2.45 -9.57 -3.29
N VAL A 101 2.90 -9.24 -4.50
CA VAL A 101 2.64 -10.02 -5.71
C VAL A 101 3.77 -11.01 -5.93
N ASN A 102 3.42 -12.29 -6.04
CA ASN A 102 4.34 -13.35 -6.44
C ASN A 102 3.91 -13.85 -7.83
N PRO A 103 4.78 -13.77 -8.86
CA PRO A 103 4.48 -14.25 -10.21
C PRO A 103 4.05 -15.72 -10.28
N ASP A 104 4.52 -16.55 -9.34
CA ASP A 104 4.21 -17.97 -9.29
C ASP A 104 2.82 -18.26 -8.67
N GLU A 105 2.15 -17.26 -8.09
CA GLU A 105 0.88 -17.41 -7.40
C GLU A 105 -0.24 -16.64 -8.11
N PRO A 106 -1.41 -17.28 -8.33
CA PRO A 106 -2.53 -16.61 -9.01
C PRO A 106 -3.21 -15.55 -8.14
N GLU A 107 -3.08 -15.65 -6.80
CA GLU A 107 -3.68 -14.72 -5.85
C GLU A 107 -2.66 -14.32 -4.78
N PRO A 108 -2.60 -13.04 -4.40
CA PRO A 108 -1.74 -12.58 -3.33
C PRO A 108 -2.19 -13.18 -1.99
N LYS A 109 -1.24 -13.77 -1.26
CA LYS A 109 -1.47 -14.37 0.07
C LYS A 109 -1.16 -13.43 1.22
N LEU A 110 -0.37 -12.39 0.96
CA LEU A 110 0.11 -11.44 1.96
C LEU A 110 -0.19 -10.02 1.51
N GLY A 111 -0.66 -9.20 2.42
CA GLY A 111 -0.81 -7.77 2.22
C GLY A 111 -0.83 -7.00 3.51
N ARG A 112 -0.95 -5.68 3.40
CA ARG A 112 -0.93 -4.77 4.56
C ARG A 112 -1.90 -3.63 4.38
N ILE A 113 -2.48 -3.19 5.48
CA ILE A 113 -3.19 -1.91 5.56
C ILE A 113 -2.29 -0.96 6.34
N ILE A 114 -1.83 0.11 5.68
CA ILE A 114 -0.87 1.06 6.23
C ILE A 114 -1.58 2.38 6.45
N VAL A 115 -1.48 2.93 7.66
CA VAL A 115 -2.10 4.20 8.06
C VAL A 115 -1.01 5.25 8.15
N PHE A 116 -1.13 6.30 7.34
CA PHE A 116 -0.24 7.45 7.32
C PHE A 116 -0.93 8.69 7.88
N HIS A 117 -0.15 9.54 8.53
CA HIS A 117 -0.54 10.87 8.96
C HIS A 117 0.37 11.90 8.30
N LEU A 118 -0.23 12.91 7.68
CA LEU A 118 0.49 14.03 7.09
C LEU A 118 0.50 15.19 8.10
N SER A 119 1.65 15.45 8.71
CA SER A 119 1.82 16.53 9.68
C SER A 119 2.94 17.46 9.24
N GLU A 120 2.69 18.76 9.19
CA GLU A 120 3.69 19.78 8.85
C GLU A 120 4.43 19.49 7.52
N GLY A 121 3.67 19.01 6.52
CA GLY A 121 4.22 18.64 5.21
C GLY A 121 5.03 17.35 5.19
N ARG A 122 5.09 16.59 6.30
CA ARG A 122 5.79 15.31 6.38
C ARG A 122 4.81 14.16 6.55
N LEU A 123 4.91 13.18 5.65
CA LEU A 123 4.14 11.95 5.72
C LEU A 123 4.82 10.97 6.70
N GLN A 124 4.08 10.54 7.72
CA GLN A 124 4.56 9.62 8.75
C GLN A 124 3.68 8.37 8.77
N GLN A 125 4.29 7.19 8.81
CA GLN A 125 3.57 5.94 9.05
C GLN A 125 3.20 5.88 10.54
N VAL A 126 1.91 5.75 10.83
CA VAL A 126 1.35 5.70 12.20
C VAL A 126 1.07 4.27 12.62
N SER A 127 0.54 3.47 11.71
CA SER A 127 0.12 2.11 11.99
C SER A 127 0.26 1.23 10.76
N GLU A 128 0.42 -0.06 10.98
CA GLU A 128 0.50 -1.07 9.95
C GLU A 128 -0.16 -2.35 10.43
N LYS A 129 -1.09 -2.87 9.62
CA LYS A 129 -1.75 -4.14 9.89
C LYS A 129 -1.46 -5.15 8.78
N GLU A 130 -0.73 -6.19 9.11
CA GLU A 130 -0.56 -7.35 8.23
C GLU A 130 -1.89 -8.10 8.06
N ILE A 131 -2.21 -8.48 6.82
CA ILE A 131 -3.42 -9.20 6.45
C ILE A 131 -3.08 -10.36 5.50
N LYS A 132 -3.92 -11.40 5.56
CA LYS A 132 -3.85 -12.55 4.65
C LYS A 132 -4.68 -12.25 3.41
N GLY A 133 -4.04 -11.83 2.33
CA GLY A 133 -4.67 -11.48 1.07
C GLY A 133 -4.40 -10.04 0.63
N ALA A 134 -5.03 -9.64 -0.48
CA ALA A 134 -4.98 -8.29 -1.01
C ALA A 134 -6.21 -7.47 -0.63
N PRO A 135 -6.03 -6.26 -0.06
CA PRO A 135 -7.11 -5.32 0.21
C PRO A 135 -7.48 -4.54 -1.07
N TYR A 136 -8.30 -5.15 -1.94
CA TYR A 136 -8.69 -4.57 -3.23
C TYR A 136 -9.47 -3.25 -3.08
N THR A 137 -10.24 -3.12 -2.01
CA THR A 137 -11.02 -1.90 -1.72
C THR A 137 -11.02 -1.65 -0.23
N ILE A 138 -10.97 -0.38 0.14
CA ILE A 138 -11.07 0.09 1.52
C ILE A 138 -12.00 1.29 1.51
N VAL A 139 -12.92 1.36 2.47
CA VAL A 139 -13.85 2.47 2.65
C VAL A 139 -14.00 2.79 4.14
N GLU A 140 -14.29 4.05 4.44
CA GLU A 140 -14.72 4.45 5.77
C GLU A 140 -16.19 4.08 5.97
N PHE A 141 -16.52 3.52 7.13
CA PHE A 141 -17.85 3.11 7.51
C PHE A 141 -18.08 3.34 9.00
N ASN A 142 -18.86 4.36 9.36
CA ASN A 142 -19.22 4.70 10.74
C ASN A 142 -17.99 4.88 11.65
N SER A 143 -17.02 5.68 11.21
CA SER A 143 -15.72 5.91 11.86
C SER A 143 -14.86 4.65 11.97
N LYS A 144 -15.20 3.58 11.27
CA LYS A 144 -14.43 2.33 11.20
C LYS A 144 -13.93 2.12 9.77
N LEU A 145 -13.02 1.15 9.61
CA LEU A 145 -12.43 0.84 8.33
C LEU A 145 -13.00 -0.47 7.80
N LEU A 146 -13.68 -0.42 6.66
CA LEU A 146 -14.19 -1.60 5.98
C LEU A 146 -13.29 -1.94 4.79
N ALA A 147 -12.78 -3.17 4.73
CA ALA A 147 -11.85 -3.61 3.69
C ALA A 147 -12.36 -4.89 2.99
N GLY A 148 -12.36 -4.88 1.66
CA GLY A 148 -12.52 -6.07 0.84
C GLY A 148 -11.17 -6.74 0.62
N ILE A 149 -10.94 -7.88 1.27
CA ILE A 149 -9.69 -8.62 1.26
C ILE A 149 -9.92 -9.99 0.63
N ASN A 150 -9.41 -10.20 -0.59
CA ASN A 150 -9.71 -11.39 -1.41
C ASN A 150 -11.22 -11.69 -1.43
N SER A 151 -11.61 -12.86 -0.95
CA SER A 151 -12.99 -13.35 -0.85
C SER A 151 -13.72 -12.95 0.44
N THR A 152 -13.14 -12.05 1.23
CA THR A 152 -13.67 -11.65 2.55
C THR A 152 -13.88 -10.15 2.63
N VAL A 153 -14.90 -9.72 3.37
CA VAL A 153 -15.09 -8.31 3.75
C VAL A 153 -14.87 -8.21 5.25
N ARG A 154 -13.96 -7.34 5.70
CA ARG A 154 -13.57 -7.21 7.09
C ARG A 154 -13.80 -5.80 7.60
N LEU A 155 -14.39 -5.70 8.78
CA LEU A 155 -14.53 -4.44 9.50
C LEU A 155 -13.42 -4.34 10.54
N TYR A 156 -12.75 -3.19 10.59
CA TYR A 156 -11.70 -2.88 11.53
C TYR A 156 -12.07 -1.65 12.36
N GLU A 157 -11.92 -1.79 13.67
CA GLU A 157 -12.03 -0.71 14.64
C GLU A 157 -10.66 -0.05 14.85
N TRP A 158 -10.65 1.27 15.00
CA TRP A 158 -9.46 2.03 15.34
C TRP A 158 -9.34 2.18 16.85
N THR A 159 -8.27 1.60 17.41
CA THR A 159 -8.05 1.56 18.86
C THR A 159 -7.38 2.84 19.37
N GLN A 160 -7.46 3.09 20.68
CA GLN A 160 -6.78 4.22 21.33
C GLN A 160 -5.25 4.16 21.17
N GLN A 161 -4.69 2.97 20.95
CA GLN A 161 -3.28 2.73 20.68
C GLN A 161 -2.90 3.01 19.22
N ARG A 162 -3.83 3.53 18.39
CA ARG A 162 -3.64 3.77 16.96
C ARG A 162 -3.28 2.50 16.19
N ASP A 163 -4.03 1.44 16.45
CA ASP A 163 -3.95 0.17 15.74
C ASP A 163 -5.34 -0.27 15.24
N LEU A 164 -5.35 -1.04 14.16
CA LEU A 164 -6.55 -1.61 13.55
C LEU A 164 -6.86 -2.98 14.18
N HIS A 165 -7.99 -3.07 14.89
CA HIS A 165 -8.49 -4.32 15.45
C HIS A 165 -9.61 -4.89 14.57
N ASN A 166 -9.55 -6.18 14.21
CA ASN A 166 -10.62 -6.78 13.42
C ASN A 166 -11.83 -7.03 14.33
N GLU A 167 -12.97 -6.44 13.99
CA GLU A 167 -14.21 -6.57 14.75
C GLU A 167 -15.08 -7.70 14.21
N CYS A 168 -15.26 -7.74 12.88
CA CYS A 168 -16.01 -8.79 12.23
C CYS A 168 -15.52 -9.07 10.81
N SER A 169 -15.94 -10.22 10.28
CA SER A 169 -15.61 -10.68 8.94
C SER A 169 -16.83 -11.32 8.30
N TYR A 170 -17.14 -10.91 7.09
CA TYR A 170 -18.09 -11.55 6.21
C TYR A 170 -17.35 -12.42 5.19
N PHE A 171 -17.84 -13.65 5.06
CA PHE A 171 -17.36 -14.67 4.12
C PHE A 171 -18.49 -14.95 3.12
N ASN A 172 -18.17 -15.59 1.98
CA ASN A 172 -19.08 -15.88 0.84
C ASN A 172 -19.07 -14.85 -0.29
N THR A 173 -17.92 -14.25 -0.56
CA THR A 173 -17.67 -13.56 -1.83
C THR A 173 -16.65 -14.34 -2.64
N ILE A 174 -16.59 -14.13 -3.95
CA ILE A 174 -15.52 -14.70 -4.79
C ILE A 174 -14.31 -13.77 -4.70
N ILE A 175 -14.47 -12.50 -5.09
CA ILE A 175 -13.50 -11.43 -4.88
C ILE A 175 -14.26 -10.14 -4.55
N ALA A 176 -13.96 -9.52 -3.41
CA ALA A 176 -14.54 -8.27 -2.94
C ALA A 176 -13.79 -7.06 -3.53
N LEU A 177 -14.05 -6.74 -4.80
CA LEU A 177 -13.37 -5.66 -5.53
C LEU A 177 -13.91 -4.26 -5.25
N TYR A 178 -15.21 -4.14 -4.93
CA TYR A 178 -15.87 -2.84 -4.79
C TYR A 178 -16.75 -2.83 -3.55
N LEU A 179 -16.57 -1.81 -2.71
CA LEU A 179 -17.43 -1.51 -1.57
C LEU A 179 -17.89 -0.06 -1.69
N LYS A 180 -19.11 0.22 -1.24
CA LYS A 180 -19.68 1.57 -1.21
C LYS A 180 -20.48 1.76 0.07
N THR A 181 -20.32 2.92 0.69
CA THR A 181 -20.99 3.35 1.93
C THR A 181 -21.87 4.56 1.68
#